data_AF-A0A836RJQ0-F1
#
_entry.id   AF-A0A836RJQ0-F1
#
_cell.length_a   1.000
_cell.length_b   1.000
_cell.length_c   1.000
_cell.angle_alpha   90.00
_cell.angle_beta   90.00
_cell.angle_gamma   90.00
#
_symmetry.space_group_name_H-M   'P 1'
#
loop_
_entity.id
_entity.type
_entity.pdbx_description
1 polymer ?
#
loop_
_entity_poly.entity_id
_entity_poly.type
_entity_poly.pdbx_seq_one_letter_code
_entity_poly.pdbx_strand_id
1 'polypeptide(L)'
;MSMEFAVATTWLLRIGVLILLTGVAFFLKYSIEKGLIEPVGRVGMASISGLVMLIVGTRLLGRKYHLLGQGLMGAGLATLYLSVFAAANFYHLIDAYLAFALMGVVTVLAGSVSVAFDSLLMAILGIMGGYGTPILLPSSEADFVRSFSYLLVLGIGVFGISHRKNWHLLVWLAFVGNYALVVTELVRW
;
A
#
# COMPACT_ATOMS: atom_id res chain seq x y z
N MET A 1 -6.47 28.58 17.06
CA MET A 1 -5.12 28.00 16.93
C MET A 1 -4.40 28.77 15.82
N SER A 2 -3.16 29.24 16.04
CA SER A 2 -2.44 29.98 14.98
C SER A 2 -2.19 29.06 13.78
N MET A 3 -2.23 29.60 12.56
CA MET A 3 -2.01 28.83 11.33
C MET A 3 -0.67 28.08 11.35
N GLU A 4 0.34 28.65 12.00
CA GLU A 4 1.67 28.07 12.18
C GLU A 4 1.62 26.74 12.93
N PHE A 5 0.79 26.64 13.98
CA PHE A 5 0.67 25.43 14.79
C PHE A 5 -0.02 24.29 14.01
N ALA A 6 -1.00 24.63 13.16
CA ALA A 6 -1.70 23.67 12.30
C ALA A 6 -0.77 23.14 11.18
N VAL A 7 0.01 24.03 10.57
CA VAL A 7 1.02 23.68 9.56
C VAL A 7 2.10 22.81 10.17
N ALA A 8 2.67 23.22 11.31
CA ALA A 8 3.69 22.46 12.03
C ALA A 8 3.19 21.04 12.38
N THR A 9 1.97 20.92 12.93
CA THR A 9 1.38 19.62 13.28
C THR A 9 1.23 18.73 12.04
N THR A 10 0.75 19.27 10.92
CA THR A 10 0.53 18.50 9.69
C THR A 10 1.85 17.99 9.09
N TRP A 11 2.87 18.84 9.02
CA TRP A 11 4.18 18.46 8.49
C TRP A 11 4.93 17.51 9.41
N LEU A 12 4.88 17.73 10.72
CA LEU A 12 5.50 16.85 11.71
C LEU A 12 4.90 15.44 11.65
N LEU A 13 3.58 15.32 11.43
CA LEU A 13 2.93 14.03 11.24
C LEU A 13 3.32 13.35 9.94
N ARG A 14 3.43 14.08 8.83
CA ARG A 14 3.92 13.52 7.55
C ARG A 14 5.35 13.01 7.69
N ILE A 15 6.22 13.78 8.33
CA ILE A 15 7.61 13.38 8.61
C ILE A 15 7.63 12.16 9.53
N GLY A 16 6.80 12.13 10.58
CA GLY A 16 6.68 10.97 11.47
C GLY A 16 6.29 9.69 10.73
N VAL A 17 5.35 9.78 9.78
CA VAL A 17 4.96 8.66 8.92
C VAL A 17 6.11 8.21 8.02
N LEU A 18 6.85 9.15 7.42
CA LEU A 18 8.03 8.84 6.60
C LEU A 18 9.13 8.16 7.43
N ILE A 19 9.38 8.64 8.65
CA ILE A 19 10.36 8.03 9.57
C ILE A 19 9.91 6.62 9.95
N LEU A 20 8.63 6.41 10.30
CA LEU A 20 8.11 5.08 10.61
C LEU A 20 8.26 4.13 9.41
N LEU A 21 7.91 4.58 8.21
CA LEU A 21 8.06 3.79 6.99
C LEU A 21 9.51 3.42 6.71
N THR A 22 10.41 4.40 6.82
CA THR A 22 11.85 4.19 6.64
C THR A 22 12.38 3.23 7.71
N GLY A 23 11.93 3.38 8.95
CA GLY A 23 12.30 2.50 10.06
C GLY A 23 11.86 1.05 9.83
N VAL A 24 10.64 0.83 9.36
CA VAL A 24 10.15 -0.50 8.98
C VAL A 24 10.97 -1.07 7.83
N ALA A 25 11.18 -0.31 6.75
CA ALA A 25 11.97 -0.77 5.60
C ALA A 25 13.42 -1.11 5.99
N PHE A 26 14.05 -0.25 6.81
CA PHE A 26 15.41 -0.47 7.30
C PHE A 26 15.47 -1.65 8.26
N PHE A 27 14.47 -1.84 9.12
CA PHE A 27 14.37 -3.02 9.99
C PHE A 27 14.29 -4.31 9.17
N LEU A 28 13.45 -4.35 8.13
CA LEU A 28 13.38 -5.49 7.22
C LEU A 28 14.75 -5.75 6.57
N LYS A 29 15.37 -4.72 5.98
CA LYS A 29 16.69 -4.84 5.33
C LYS A 29 17.79 -5.29 6.30
N TYR A 30 17.87 -4.67 7.48
CA TYR A 30 18.85 -5.00 8.50
C TYR A 30 18.68 -6.43 9.02
N SER A 31 17.43 -6.86 9.19
CA SER A 31 17.13 -8.24 9.55
C SER A 31 17.65 -9.20 8.48
N ILE A 32 17.41 -8.91 7.19
CA ILE A 32 17.95 -9.67 6.03
C ILE A 32 19.46 -9.84 6.14
N GLU A 33 20.20 -8.75 6.24
CA GLU A 33 21.66 -8.74 6.21
C GLU A 33 22.30 -9.46 7.40
N LYS A 34 21.67 -9.41 8.57
CA LYS A 34 22.25 -9.96 9.81
C LYS A 34 21.84 -11.39 10.13
N GLY A 35 20.87 -11.98 9.42
CA GLY A 35 20.43 -13.36 9.68
C GLY A 35 19.78 -13.57 11.07
N LEU A 36 19.45 -12.52 11.81
CA LEU A 36 19.07 -12.59 13.24
C LEU A 36 17.79 -13.37 13.53
N ILE A 37 16.85 -13.40 12.58
CA ILE A 37 15.50 -13.95 12.75
C ILE A 37 15.20 -14.86 11.56
N GLU A 38 14.42 -15.92 11.72
CA GLU A 38 13.97 -16.72 10.57
C GLU A 38 13.10 -15.88 9.60
N PRO A 39 13.18 -16.09 8.27
CA PRO A 39 12.39 -15.33 7.29
C PRO A 39 10.89 -15.28 7.59
N VAL A 40 10.31 -16.40 8.05
CA VAL A 40 8.89 -16.51 8.43
C VAL A 40 8.56 -15.58 9.58
N GLY A 41 9.40 -15.53 10.62
CA GLY A 41 9.21 -14.68 11.78
C GLY A 41 9.23 -13.19 11.43
N ARG A 42 10.12 -12.77 10.52
CA ARG A 42 10.24 -11.36 10.08
C ARG A 42 9.01 -10.88 9.33
N VAL A 43 8.55 -11.68 8.37
CA VAL A 43 7.33 -11.39 7.61
C VAL A 43 6.13 -11.37 8.55
N GLY A 44 6.03 -12.34 9.46
CA GLY A 44 4.97 -12.39 10.47
C GLY A 44 4.94 -11.15 11.36
N MET A 45 6.07 -10.72 11.91
CA MET A 45 6.16 -9.51 12.75
C MET A 45 5.86 -8.23 11.96
N ALA A 46 6.32 -8.13 10.71
CA ALA A 46 5.99 -7.00 9.84
C ALA A 46 4.49 -6.96 9.52
N SER A 47 3.89 -8.12 9.21
CA SER A 47 2.45 -8.23 8.95
C SER A 47 1.62 -7.88 10.19
N ILE A 48 1.98 -8.41 11.36
CA ILE A 48 1.31 -8.11 12.64
C ILE A 48 1.44 -6.62 12.97
N SER A 49 2.64 -6.03 12.82
CA SER A 49 2.83 -4.61 13.11
C SER A 49 2.03 -3.71 12.15
N GLY A 50 1.95 -4.06 10.86
CA GLY A 50 1.09 -3.38 9.88
C GLY A 50 -0.41 -3.46 10.23
N LEU A 51 -0.88 -4.64 10.65
CA LEU A 51 -2.25 -4.84 11.12
C LEU A 51 -2.56 -4.04 12.39
N VAL A 52 -1.64 -4.04 13.36
CA VAL A 52 -1.77 -3.25 14.59
C VAL A 52 -1.84 -1.76 14.27
N MET A 53 -0.96 -1.26 13.39
CA MET A 53 -1.00 0.14 12.93
C MET A 53 -2.34 0.49 12.27
N LEU A 54 -2.94 -0.40 11.49
CA LEU A 54 -4.25 -0.20 10.89
C LEU A 54 -5.38 -0.18 11.93
N ILE A 55 -5.41 -1.14 12.87
CA ILE A 55 -6.43 -1.22 13.92
C ILE A 55 -6.33 -0.01 14.85
N VAL A 56 -5.12 0.39 15.23
CA VAL A 56 -4.90 1.56 16.06
C VAL A 56 -5.27 2.83 15.27
N GLY A 57 -4.86 2.93 14.01
CA GLY A 57 -5.15 4.07 13.13
C GLY A 57 -6.64 4.29 12.92
N THR A 58 -7.41 3.22 12.69
CA THR A 58 -8.88 3.28 12.57
C THR A 58 -9.55 3.72 13.87
N ARG A 59 -9.05 3.30 15.04
CA ARG A 59 -9.56 3.76 16.35
C ARG A 59 -9.22 5.22 16.66
N LEU A 60 -8.10 5.73 16.15
CA LEU A 60 -7.73 7.14 16.28
C LEU A 60 -8.50 8.03 15.28
N LEU A 61 -9.04 7.45 14.21
CA LEU A 61 -9.85 8.17 13.25
C LEU A 61 -11.21 8.58 13.83
N GLY A 62 -11.64 9.80 13.52
CA GLY A 62 -12.91 10.37 14.02
C GLY A 62 -12.83 10.99 15.42
N ARG A 63 -11.64 11.01 16.04
CA ARG A 63 -11.39 11.69 17.31
C ARG A 63 -10.47 12.91 17.11
N LYS A 64 -10.07 13.56 18.21
CA LYS A 64 -9.16 14.73 18.24
C LYS A 64 -7.84 14.52 17.47
N TYR A 65 -7.49 13.27 17.17
CA TYR A 65 -6.25 12.84 16.51
C TYR A 65 -6.46 12.30 15.08
N HIS A 66 -7.46 12.79 14.34
CA HIS A 66 -7.78 12.34 12.98
C HIS A 66 -6.55 12.29 12.04
N LEU A 67 -5.70 13.33 12.04
CA LEU A 67 -4.48 13.37 11.22
C LEU A 67 -3.47 12.29 11.59
N LEU A 68 -3.31 11.98 12.89
CA LEU A 68 -2.43 10.91 13.38
C LEU A 68 -2.94 9.54 12.93
N GLY A 69 -4.24 9.30 13.06
CA GLY A 69 -4.83 8.03 12.63
C GLY A 69 -4.70 7.84 11.11
N GLN A 70 -4.86 8.89 10.30
CA GLN A 70 -4.62 8.80 8.86
C GLN A 70 -3.16 8.46 8.55
N GLY A 71 -2.20 9.10 9.22
CA GLY A 71 -0.79 8.75 9.06
C GLY A 71 -0.49 7.29 9.41
N LEU A 72 -1.03 6.83 10.54
CA LEU A 72 -0.78 5.48 11.06
C LEU A 72 -1.41 4.38 10.18
N MET A 73 -2.63 4.61 9.68
CA MET A 73 -3.25 3.68 8.71
C MET A 73 -2.42 3.57 7.43
N GLY A 74 -1.86 4.68 6.96
CA GLY A 74 -1.08 4.72 5.72
C GLY A 74 0.25 3.98 5.89
N ALA A 75 0.92 4.21 7.01
CA ALA A 75 2.10 3.46 7.41
C ALA A 75 1.81 1.96 7.56
N GLY A 76 0.66 1.60 8.15
CA GLY A 76 0.23 0.20 8.29
C GLY A 76 0.00 -0.50 6.95
N LEU A 77 -0.71 0.14 6.02
CA LEU A 77 -0.93 -0.39 4.66
C LEU A 77 0.39 -0.57 3.91
N ALA A 78 1.26 0.42 3.95
CA ALA A 78 2.56 0.34 3.29
C ALA A 78 3.47 -0.73 3.94
N THR A 79 3.37 -0.92 5.26
CA THR A 79 4.06 -2.01 5.96
C THR A 79 3.55 -3.38 5.53
N LEU A 80 2.23 -3.56 5.38
CA LEU A 80 1.65 -4.80 4.85
C LEU A 80 2.13 -5.07 3.43
N TYR A 81 2.14 -4.05 2.57
CA TYR A 81 2.67 -4.14 1.22
C TYR A 81 4.12 -4.60 1.19
N LEU A 82 4.98 -3.96 2.00
CA LEU A 82 6.39 -4.32 2.12
C LEU A 82 6.58 -5.73 2.66
N SER A 83 5.74 -6.16 3.60
CA SER A 83 5.79 -7.50 4.19
C SER A 83 5.50 -8.58 3.15
N VAL A 84 4.43 -8.44 2.36
CA VAL A 84 4.08 -9.38 1.29
C VAL A 84 5.13 -9.36 0.17
N PHE A 85 5.57 -8.17 -0.22
CA PHE A 85 6.63 -8.02 -1.22
C PHE A 85 7.93 -8.69 -0.79
N ALA A 86 8.34 -8.50 0.47
CA ALA A 86 9.53 -9.14 1.02
C ALA A 86 9.41 -10.66 1.06
N ALA A 87 8.24 -11.18 1.46
CA ALA A 87 7.96 -12.62 1.48
C ALA A 87 8.12 -13.27 0.11
N ALA A 88 7.67 -12.60 -0.96
CA ALA A 88 7.71 -13.11 -2.31
C ALA A 88 9.08 -12.93 -2.99
N ASN A 89 9.62 -11.71 -3.02
CA ASN A 89 10.82 -11.37 -3.79
C ASN A 89 12.14 -11.65 -3.07
N PHE A 90 12.21 -11.43 -1.76
CA PHE A 90 13.47 -11.58 -1.03
C PHE A 90 13.63 -12.96 -0.41
N TYR A 91 12.52 -13.54 0.06
CA TYR A 91 12.58 -14.80 0.79
C TYR A 91 12.02 -16.01 0.03
N HIS A 92 11.33 -15.81 -1.11
CA HIS A 92 10.64 -16.87 -1.86
C HIS A 92 9.76 -17.77 -0.98
N LEU A 93 9.20 -17.19 0.09
CA LEU A 93 8.42 -17.90 1.10
C LEU A 93 7.02 -18.27 0.61
N ILE A 94 6.52 -17.49 -0.33
CA ILE A 94 5.18 -17.61 -0.91
C ILE A 94 5.30 -17.61 -2.43
N ASP A 95 4.45 -18.39 -3.09
CA ASP A 95 4.33 -18.38 -4.53
C ASP A 95 3.86 -17.00 -5.03
N ALA A 96 4.29 -16.62 -6.23
CA ALA A 96 3.92 -15.37 -6.88
C ALA A 96 2.39 -15.22 -6.99
N TYR A 97 1.67 -16.33 -7.17
CA TYR A 97 0.20 -16.34 -7.18
C TYR A 97 -0.40 -15.86 -5.86
N LEU A 98 0.11 -16.39 -4.73
CA LEU A 98 -0.36 -16.03 -3.40
C LEU A 98 0.03 -14.58 -3.04
N ALA A 99 1.23 -14.14 -3.46
CA ALA A 99 1.69 -12.77 -3.27
C ALA A 99 0.79 -11.75 -3.98
N PHE A 100 0.43 -12.02 -5.24
CA PHE A 100 -0.51 -11.18 -6.00
C PHE A 100 -1.89 -11.10 -5.34
N ALA A 101 -2.44 -12.24 -4.91
CA ALA A 101 -3.72 -12.28 -4.22
C ALA A 101 -3.70 -11.45 -2.92
N LEU A 102 -2.65 -11.58 -2.11
CA LEU A 102 -2.48 -10.82 -0.87
C LEU A 102 -2.32 -9.32 -1.12
N MET A 103 -1.49 -8.90 -2.10
CA MET A 103 -1.34 -7.48 -2.46
C MET A 103 -2.65 -6.90 -3.00
N GLY A 104 -3.44 -7.70 -3.73
CA GLY A 104 -4.80 -7.34 -4.14
C GLY A 104 -5.74 -7.14 -2.96
N VAL A 105 -5.74 -8.04 -1.97
CA VAL A 105 -6.52 -7.89 -0.74
C VAL A 105 -6.12 -6.62 0.01
N VAL A 106 -4.82 -6.33 0.13
CA VAL A 106 -4.33 -5.08 0.75
C VAL A 106 -4.78 -3.85 -0.05
N THR A 107 -4.83 -3.91 -1.38
CA THR A 107 -5.37 -2.85 -2.24
C THR A 107 -6.85 -2.61 -1.95
N VAL A 108 -7.65 -3.68 -1.91
CA VAL A 108 -9.09 -3.59 -1.65
C VAL A 108 -9.36 -3.06 -0.24
N LEU A 109 -8.55 -3.47 0.74
CA LEU A 109 -8.58 -2.92 2.09
C LEU A 109 -8.25 -1.42 2.07
N ALA A 110 -7.19 -1.01 1.39
CA ALA A 110 -6.82 0.41 1.24
C ALA A 110 -7.96 1.23 0.60
N GLY A 111 -8.58 0.69 -0.45
CA GLY A 111 -9.74 1.29 -1.11
C GLY A 111 -10.95 1.40 -0.18
N SER A 112 -11.29 0.32 0.52
CA SER A 112 -12.42 0.28 1.45
C SER A 112 -12.24 1.26 2.60
N VAL A 113 -11.03 1.31 3.19
CA VAL A 113 -10.64 2.28 4.22
C VAL A 113 -10.68 3.69 3.66
N SER A 114 -10.23 3.93 2.43
CA SER A 114 -10.29 5.26 1.80
C SER A 114 -11.72 5.80 1.68
N VAL A 115 -12.67 4.93 1.30
CA VAL A 115 -14.10 5.30 1.17
C VAL A 115 -14.73 5.51 2.53
N ALA A 116 -14.50 4.58 3.47
CA ALA A 116 -15.08 4.63 4.80
C ALA A 116 -14.64 5.88 5.57
N PHE A 117 -13.41 6.34 5.34
CA PHE A 117 -12.78 7.39 6.14
C PHE A 117 -12.46 8.67 5.38
N ASP A 118 -12.91 8.78 4.13
CA ASP A 118 -12.70 9.95 3.27
C ASP A 118 -11.24 10.40 3.20
N SER A 119 -10.32 9.43 3.08
CA SER A 119 -8.88 9.70 3.12
C SER A 119 -8.24 9.53 1.75
N LEU A 120 -7.85 10.65 1.13
CA LEU A 120 -7.13 10.68 -0.15
C LEU A 120 -5.80 9.92 -0.07
N LEU A 121 -5.11 9.98 1.08
CA LEU A 121 -3.84 9.27 1.28
C LEU A 121 -3.98 7.76 1.13
N MET A 122 -5.05 7.16 1.67
CA MET A 122 -5.31 5.73 1.55
C MET A 122 -5.61 5.32 0.11
N ALA A 123 -6.37 6.15 -0.60
CA ALA A 123 -6.67 5.95 -2.00
C ALA A 123 -5.39 5.99 -2.86
N ILE A 124 -4.53 6.99 -2.65
CA ILE A 124 -3.26 7.12 -3.37
C ILE A 124 -2.36 5.91 -3.07
N LEU A 125 -2.22 5.50 -1.81
CA LEU A 125 -1.41 4.34 -1.43
C LEU A 125 -1.97 3.04 -2.04
N GLY A 126 -3.28 2.86 -2.04
CA GLY A 126 -3.93 1.71 -2.68
C GLY A 126 -3.69 1.67 -4.19
N ILE A 127 -3.80 2.82 -4.88
CA ILE A 127 -3.51 2.90 -6.31
C ILE A 127 -2.02 2.64 -6.57
N MET A 128 -1.11 3.31 -5.87
CA MET A 128 0.33 3.13 -6.06
C MET A 128 0.78 1.69 -5.78
N GLY A 129 0.32 1.10 -4.67
CA GLY A 129 0.61 -0.29 -4.36
C GLY A 129 -0.04 -1.26 -5.35
N GLY A 130 -1.28 -0.96 -5.74
CA GLY A 130 -2.08 -1.74 -6.67
C GLY A 130 -1.44 -1.86 -8.05
N TYR A 131 -1.22 -0.72 -8.71
CA TYR A 131 -0.54 -0.64 -10.00
C TYR A 131 0.96 -0.98 -9.90
N GLY A 132 1.58 -0.77 -8.74
CA GLY A 132 2.97 -1.15 -8.49
C GLY A 132 3.18 -2.65 -8.37
N THR A 133 2.17 -3.42 -7.97
CA THR A 133 2.25 -4.88 -7.76
C THR A 133 2.82 -5.64 -8.97
N PRO A 134 2.26 -5.49 -10.20
CA PRO A 134 2.79 -6.17 -11.39
C PRO A 134 4.18 -5.68 -11.83
N ILE A 135 4.54 -4.43 -11.52
CA ILE A 135 5.89 -3.89 -11.82
C ILE A 135 6.92 -4.52 -10.87
N LEU A 136 6.55 -4.69 -9.61
CA LEU A 136 7.40 -5.19 -8.53
C LEU A 136 7.56 -6.72 -8.53
N LEU A 137 6.59 -7.45 -9.06
CA LEU A 137 6.65 -8.91 -9.24
C LEU A 137 6.75 -9.25 -10.73
N PRO A 138 7.90 -9.02 -11.38
CA PRO A 138 8.08 -9.43 -12.76
C PRO A 138 8.04 -10.96 -12.84
N SER A 139 6.94 -11.48 -13.40
CA SER A 139 6.79 -12.91 -13.68
C SER A 139 7.63 -13.30 -14.90
N SER A 140 8.41 -14.36 -14.79
CA SER A 140 9.24 -14.93 -15.86
C SER A 140 8.41 -15.62 -16.96
N GLU A 141 7.17 -16.00 -16.64
CA GLU A 141 6.16 -16.39 -17.62
C GLU A 141 5.14 -15.27 -17.72
N ALA A 142 5.05 -14.67 -18.91
CA ALA A 142 4.12 -13.62 -19.25
C ALA A 142 2.67 -14.15 -19.28
N ASP A 143 2.11 -14.45 -18.11
CA ASP A 143 0.67 -14.71 -17.97
C ASP A 143 -0.08 -13.39 -18.08
N PHE A 144 -0.17 -12.88 -19.32
CA PHE A 144 -0.84 -11.65 -19.69
C PHE A 144 -2.27 -11.60 -19.12
N VAL A 145 -2.95 -12.76 -19.09
CA VAL A 145 -4.28 -12.95 -18.52
C VAL A 145 -4.32 -12.62 -17.01
N ARG A 146 -3.26 -12.91 -16.26
CA ARG A 146 -3.19 -12.70 -14.80
C ARG A 146 -3.03 -11.23 -14.44
N SER A 147 -2.08 -10.54 -15.06
CA SER A 147 -1.90 -9.09 -14.87
C SER A 147 -3.16 -8.33 -15.32
N PHE A 148 -3.76 -8.74 -16.44
CA PHE A 148 -4.94 -8.07 -16.98
C PHE A 148 -6.22 -8.31 -16.17
N SER A 149 -6.46 -9.53 -15.67
CA SER A 149 -7.58 -9.82 -14.78
C SER A 149 -7.44 -9.11 -13.43
N TYR A 150 -6.23 -9.04 -12.88
CA TYR A 150 -5.92 -8.24 -11.70
C TYR A 150 -6.21 -6.74 -11.93
N LEU A 151 -5.77 -6.19 -13.06
CA LEU A 151 -6.04 -4.80 -13.43
C LEU A 151 -7.52 -4.53 -13.67
N LEU A 152 -8.28 -5.49 -14.21
CA LEU A 152 -9.73 -5.37 -14.35
C LEU A 152 -10.42 -5.26 -12.99
N VAL A 153 -10.08 -6.14 -12.04
CA VAL A 153 -10.63 -6.09 -10.68
C VAL A 153 -10.23 -4.78 -9.99
N LEU A 154 -8.98 -4.37 -10.15
CA LEU A 154 -8.46 -3.13 -9.58
C LEU A 154 -9.14 -1.91 -10.19
N GLY A 155 -9.32 -1.90 -11.52
CA GLY A 155 -10.01 -0.86 -12.26
C GLY A 155 -11.49 -0.76 -11.87
N ILE A 156 -12.20 -1.88 -11.73
CA ILE A 156 -13.58 -1.92 -11.23
C ILE A 156 -13.65 -1.39 -9.79
N GLY A 157 -12.69 -1.77 -8.94
CA GLY A 157 -12.60 -1.30 -7.56
C GLY A 157 -12.40 0.22 -7.48
N VAL A 158 -11.44 0.76 -8.24
CA VAL A 158 -11.17 2.20 -8.29
C VAL A 158 -12.34 2.96 -8.93
N PHE A 159 -12.96 2.41 -9.96
CA PHE A 159 -14.16 2.99 -10.58
C PHE A 159 -15.34 3.04 -9.60
N GLY A 160 -15.58 1.97 -8.84
CA GLY A 160 -16.62 1.92 -7.80
C GLY A 160 -16.37 2.92 -6.67
N ILE A 161 -15.12 3.07 -6.24
CA ILE A 161 -14.70 4.07 -5.25
C ILE A 161 -14.91 5.50 -5.79
N SER A 162 -14.49 5.74 -7.04
CA SER A 162 -14.63 7.04 -7.70
C SER A 162 -16.10 7.45 -7.86
N HIS A 163 -16.96 6.50 -8.28
CA HIS A 163 -18.39 6.74 -8.48
C HIS A 163 -19.13 7.06 -7.17
N ARG A 164 -18.70 6.49 -6.04
CA ARG A 164 -19.28 6.76 -4.71
C ARG A 164 -18.88 8.13 -4.13
N LYS A 165 -17.73 8.70 -4.51
CA LYS A 165 -17.14 9.89 -3.85
C LYS A 165 -16.88 11.10 -4.75
N ASN A 166 -17.10 11.02 -6.08
CA ASN A 166 -16.84 12.11 -7.06
C ASN A 166 -15.40 12.67 -7.05
N TRP A 167 -14.44 11.88 -6.57
CA TRP A 167 -13.05 12.27 -6.49
C TRP A 167 -12.37 12.11 -7.86
N HIS A 168 -12.41 13.17 -8.67
CA HIS A 168 -11.80 13.24 -10.00
C HIS A 168 -10.29 12.95 -9.98
N LEU A 169 -9.62 13.22 -8.86
CA LEU A 169 -8.18 12.98 -8.70
C LEU A 169 -7.81 11.48 -8.69
N LEU A 170 -8.71 10.59 -8.23
CA LEU A 170 -8.50 9.15 -8.35
C LEU A 170 -8.64 8.67 -9.80
N VAL A 171 -9.54 9.28 -10.58
CA VAL A 171 -9.72 8.94 -11.99
C VAL A 171 -8.45 9.25 -12.76
N TRP A 172 -7.84 10.42 -12.53
CA TRP A 172 -6.56 10.78 -13.15
C TRP A 172 -5.42 9.85 -12.76
N LEU A 173 -5.30 9.51 -11.46
CA LEU A 173 -4.28 8.57 -10.98
C LEU A 173 -4.46 7.16 -11.56
N ALA A 174 -5.69 6.66 -11.62
CA ALA A 174 -6.01 5.37 -12.23
C ALA A 174 -5.72 5.37 -13.74
N PHE A 175 -6.05 6.47 -14.43
CA PHE A 175 -5.81 6.62 -15.86
C PHE A 175 -4.30 6.62 -16.17
N VAL A 176 -3.53 7.39 -15.41
CA VAL A 176 -2.06 7.43 -15.53
C VAL A 176 -1.43 6.08 -15.18
N GLY A 177 -1.88 5.44 -14.10
CA GLY A 177 -1.40 4.12 -13.70
C GLY A 177 -1.69 3.04 -14.75
N ASN A 178 -2.89 3.06 -15.32
CA ASN A 178 -3.29 2.14 -16.38
C ASN A 178 -2.47 2.35 -17.66
N TYR A 179 -2.27 3.60 -18.08
CA TYR A 179 -1.43 3.91 -19.24
C TYR A 179 0.04 3.56 -19.02
N ALA A 180 0.60 3.85 -17.84
CA ALA A 180 1.99 3.53 -17.52
C ALA A 180 2.25 2.01 -17.55
N LEU A 181 1.30 1.21 -17.05
CA LEU A 181 1.40 -0.25 -17.13
C LEU A 181 1.27 -0.78 -18.54
N VAL A 182 0.31 -0.28 -19.32
CA VAL A 182 0.15 -0.69 -20.72
C VAL A 182 1.41 -0.37 -21.54
N VAL A 183 2.02 0.80 -21.31
CA VAL A 183 3.27 1.18 -21.98
C VAL A 183 4.44 0.31 -21.55
N THR A 184 4.56 -0.01 -20.25
CA THR A 184 5.65 -0.88 -19.77
C THR A 184 5.51 -2.33 -20.25
N GLU A 185 4.29 -2.84 -20.38
CA GLU A 185 4.04 -4.15 -20.99
C GLU A 185 4.30 -4.13 -22.51
N LEU A 186 3.94 -3.06 -23.23
CA LEU A 186 4.22 -2.92 -24.67
C LEU A 186 5.71 -2.80 -25.00
N VAL A 187 6.50 -2.15 -24.14
CA VAL A 187 7.95 -2.01 -24.32
C VAL A 187 8.71 -3.30 -23.99
N ARG A 188 8.05 -4.25 -23.31
CA ARG A 188 8.63 -5.56 -22.97
C ARG A 188 8.47 -6.63 -24.07
N TRP A 189 7.81 -6.30 -25.19
CA TRP A 189 7.71 -7.11 -26.42
C TRP A 189 8.60 -6.55 -27.53
#